data_AF-A0AAQ0ER26-F1
#
_entry.id   AF-A0AAQ0ER26-F1
#
_cell.length_a   1.000
_cell.length_b   1.000
_cell.length_c   1.000
_cell.angle_alpha   90.00
_cell.angle_beta   90.00
_cell.angle_gamma   90.00
#
_symmetry.space_group_name_H-M   'P 1'
#
loop_
_entity.id
_entity.type
_entity.pdbx_description
1 polymer ?
#
loop_
_entity_poly.entity_id
_entity_poly.type
_entity_poly.pdbx_seq_one_letter_code
_entity_poly.pdbx_strand_id
1 'polypeptide(L)'
;MFAKIFFQALLFLSLLPVLLFPNSPTPSPSSTIKKPSLLQLFRRSLPETTRHKKERYYLFLKHVSHSLKRPEIWNDLQNLLLILMQFEQFANQEVGSRRYEEILAQVIEKRIHFLLSEQQVSELTDILSPKIGDS
;
A
#
# COMPACT_ATOMS: atom_id res chain seq x y z
N MET A 1 -28.29 4.96 14.98
CA MET A 1 -28.85 3.95 14.06
C MET A 1 -29.03 4.53 12.63
N PHE A 2 -28.02 5.22 12.08
CA PHE A 2 -28.17 5.91 10.77
C PHE A 2 -26.98 5.73 9.79
N ALA A 3 -25.85 5.17 10.21
CA ALA A 3 -24.68 5.04 9.32
C ALA A 3 -24.66 3.76 8.45
N LYS A 4 -25.52 2.77 8.73
CA LYS A 4 -25.53 1.48 7.99
C LYS A 4 -26.32 1.51 6.69
N ILE A 5 -27.24 2.47 6.50
CA ILE A 5 -28.10 2.54 5.31
C ILE A 5 -27.38 3.26 4.15
N PHE A 6 -26.44 4.16 4.44
CA PHE A 6 -25.79 4.98 3.41
C PHE A 6 -24.84 4.18 2.52
N PHE A 7 -24.14 3.19 3.08
CA PHE A 7 -23.23 2.33 2.30
C PHE A 7 -23.95 1.34 1.37
N GLN A 8 -25.21 1.03 1.66
CA GLN A 8 -25.97 0.08 0.85
C GLN A 8 -26.61 0.73 -0.38
N ALA A 9 -26.81 2.05 -0.36
CA ALA A 9 -27.28 2.81 -1.53
C ALA A 9 -26.16 3.06 -2.56
N LEU A 10 -24.91 3.21 -2.13
CA LEU A 10 -23.78 3.48 -3.04
C LEU A 10 -23.34 2.26 -3.86
N LEU A 11 -23.59 1.04 -3.35
CA LEU A 11 -23.22 -0.21 -4.02
C LEU A 11 -24.10 -0.53 -5.23
N PHE A 12 -25.32 0.02 -5.31
CA PHE A 12 -26.22 -0.20 -6.44
C PHE A 12 -26.01 0.78 -7.60
N LEU A 13 -25.30 1.90 -7.39
CA LEU A 13 -25.13 2.92 -8.44
C LEU A 13 -23.97 2.65 -9.42
N SER A 14 -23.19 1.58 -9.23
CA SER A 14 -22.09 1.21 -10.12
C SER A 14 -22.45 0.13 -11.15
N LEU A 15 -23.72 -0.28 -11.21
CA LEU A 15 -24.24 -1.31 -12.12
C LEU A 15 -25.22 -0.74 -13.16
N LEU A 16 -24.79 0.28 -13.90
CA LEU A 16 -25.45 0.66 -15.16
C LEU A 16 -24.39 0.79 -16.27
N PRO A 17 -24.46 -0.06 -17.31
CA PRO A 17 -23.46 -0.09 -18.37
C PRO A 17 -23.72 1.00 -19.41
N VAL A 18 -22.60 1.58 -19.88
CA VAL A 18 -22.33 1.97 -21.27
C VAL A 18 -23.55 2.31 -22.13
N LEU A 19 -23.91 3.59 -22.18
CA LEU A 19 -24.47 4.22 -23.37
C LEU A 19 -24.06 5.69 -23.31
N LEU A 20 -23.11 6.11 -24.14
CA LEU A 20 -22.93 7.47 -24.70
C LEU A 20 -21.49 7.67 -25.20
N PHE A 21 -21.09 6.94 -26.23
CA PHE A 21 -20.11 7.43 -27.21
C PHE A 21 -20.37 6.75 -28.57
N PRO A 22 -20.94 7.45 -29.55
CA PRO A 22 -20.90 7.02 -30.94
C PRO A 22 -19.59 7.53 -31.57
N ASN A 23 -18.89 6.65 -32.30
CA ASN A 23 -18.12 6.92 -33.53
C ASN A 23 -16.76 6.18 -33.61
N SER A 24 -16.79 5.08 -34.38
CA SER A 24 -15.74 4.54 -35.29
C SER A 24 -14.51 3.82 -34.70
N PRO A 25 -13.79 3.03 -35.52
CA PRO A 25 -14.25 1.98 -36.42
C PRO A 25 -13.73 0.59 -35.98
N THR A 26 -14.44 -0.43 -36.44
CA THR A 26 -14.24 -1.87 -36.19
C THR A 26 -12.86 -2.38 -36.58
N PRO A 27 -12.13 -3.09 -35.70
CA PRO A 27 -11.17 -4.11 -36.10
C PRO A 27 -11.84 -5.50 -36.07
N SER A 28 -11.57 -6.29 -37.11
CA SER A 28 -12.09 -7.63 -37.38
C SER A 28 -12.05 -8.61 -36.20
N PRO A 29 -13.02 -9.54 -36.06
CA PRO A 29 -13.05 -10.49 -34.96
C PRO A 29 -12.10 -11.66 -35.23
N SER A 30 -10.89 -11.62 -34.67
CA SER A 30 -10.06 -12.83 -34.56
C SER A 30 -9.09 -12.76 -33.37
N SER A 31 -9.61 -13.04 -32.17
CA SER A 31 -8.87 -13.86 -31.20
C SER A 31 -9.82 -14.26 -30.07
N THR A 32 -9.95 -15.56 -29.90
CA THR A 32 -10.63 -16.31 -28.85
C THR A 32 -10.62 -15.61 -27.49
N ILE A 33 -11.69 -14.89 -27.15
CA ILE A 33 -11.93 -14.40 -25.78
C ILE A 33 -12.24 -15.63 -24.92
N LYS A 34 -11.22 -16.17 -24.26
CA LYS A 34 -11.40 -17.19 -23.22
C LYS A 34 -12.11 -16.52 -22.04
N LYS A 35 -13.41 -16.79 -21.91
CA LYS A 35 -14.19 -16.41 -20.74
C LYS A 35 -13.45 -16.91 -19.48
N PRO A 36 -13.23 -16.08 -18.46
CA PRO A 36 -12.64 -16.54 -17.21
C PRO A 36 -13.54 -17.62 -16.63
N SER A 37 -12.98 -18.80 -16.44
CA SER A 37 -13.70 -19.96 -15.91
C SER A 37 -14.31 -19.59 -14.56
N LEU A 38 -15.57 -19.94 -14.32
CA LEU A 38 -16.24 -19.73 -13.03
C LEU A 38 -15.42 -20.32 -11.87
N LEU A 39 -14.65 -21.40 -12.11
CA LEU A 39 -13.71 -21.98 -11.14
C LEU A 39 -12.61 -20.99 -10.69
N GLN A 40 -12.18 -20.07 -11.57
CA GLN A 40 -11.24 -19.01 -11.20
C GLN A 40 -11.88 -17.96 -10.27
N LEU A 41 -13.18 -17.70 -10.43
CA LEU A 41 -13.94 -16.83 -9.54
C LEU A 41 -14.16 -17.50 -8.17
N PHE A 42 -14.45 -18.81 -8.14
CA PHE A 42 -14.55 -19.58 -6.90
C PHE A 42 -13.20 -19.78 -6.19
N ARG A 43 -12.08 -19.79 -6.92
CA ARG A 43 -10.73 -19.80 -6.30
C ARG A 43 -10.44 -18.53 -5.52
N ARG A 44 -11.01 -17.39 -5.92
CA ARG A 44 -10.88 -16.10 -5.22
C ARG A 44 -11.66 -16.06 -3.90
N SER A 45 -12.65 -16.94 -3.73
CA SER A 45 -13.50 -16.97 -2.54
C SER A 45 -13.15 -18.07 -1.54
N LEU A 46 -12.07 -18.84 -1.76
CA LEU A 46 -11.66 -19.84 -0.77
C LEU A 46 -11.07 -19.14 0.47
N PRO A 47 -11.51 -19.52 1.69
CA PRO A 47 -10.98 -18.96 2.91
C PRO A 47 -9.47 -19.23 3.01
N GLU A 48 -8.72 -18.15 3.22
CA GLU A 48 -7.27 -18.20 3.35
C GLU A 48 -6.87 -19.05 4.56
N THR A 49 -6.18 -20.15 4.33
CA THR A 49 -5.71 -21.03 5.41
C THR A 49 -4.65 -20.33 6.28
N THR A 50 -4.54 -20.71 7.55
CA THR A 50 -3.54 -20.17 8.49
C THR A 50 -2.10 -20.31 7.98
N ARG A 51 -1.81 -21.40 7.24
CA ARG A 51 -0.51 -21.63 6.61
C ARG A 51 -0.18 -20.58 5.54
N HIS A 52 -1.15 -20.21 4.70
CA HIS A 52 -0.95 -19.19 3.67
C HIS A 52 -0.72 -17.80 4.27
N LYS A 53 -1.42 -17.46 5.37
CA LYS A 53 -1.17 -16.20 6.10
C LYS A 53 0.27 -16.11 6.61
N LYS A 54 0.79 -17.20 7.20
CA LYS A 54 2.17 -17.29 7.68
C LYS A 54 3.19 -17.14 6.58
N GLU A 55 3.01 -17.80 5.46
CA GLU A 55 3.90 -17.68 4.32
C GLU A 55 3.91 -16.27 3.75
N ARG A 56 2.74 -15.64 3.58
CA ARG A 56 2.64 -14.24 3.14
C ARG A 56 3.34 -13.27 4.08
N TYR A 57 3.19 -13.46 5.39
CA TYR A 57 3.86 -12.63 6.40
C TYR A 57 5.39 -12.77 6.34
N TYR A 58 5.93 -14.00 6.21
CA TYR A 58 7.38 -14.17 6.04
C TYR A 58 7.91 -13.56 4.75
N LEU A 59 7.16 -13.69 3.64
CA LEU A 59 7.52 -13.05 2.38
C LEU A 59 7.52 -11.53 2.53
N PHE A 60 6.51 -10.96 3.20
CA PHE A 60 6.47 -9.54 3.53
C PHE A 60 7.70 -9.10 4.33
N LEU A 61 8.03 -9.78 5.43
CA LEU A 61 9.22 -9.46 6.23
C LEU A 61 10.52 -9.53 5.40
N LYS A 62 10.64 -10.53 4.52
CA LYS A 62 11.79 -10.65 3.61
C LYS A 62 11.85 -9.47 2.63
N HIS A 63 10.72 -9.05 2.09
CA HIS A 63 10.64 -7.90 1.19
C HIS A 63 11.00 -6.61 1.91
N VAL A 64 10.47 -6.37 3.11
CA VAL A 64 10.85 -5.20 3.94
C VAL A 64 12.34 -5.19 4.20
N SER A 65 12.91 -6.30 4.68
CA SER A 65 14.35 -6.39 4.96
C SER A 65 15.22 -6.11 3.72
N HIS A 66 14.78 -6.53 2.54
CA HIS A 66 15.49 -6.23 1.29
C HIS A 66 15.33 -4.77 0.87
N SER A 67 14.11 -4.23 0.94
CA SER A 67 13.79 -2.85 0.59
C SER A 67 14.55 -1.85 1.46
N LEU A 68 14.69 -2.10 2.76
CA LEU A 68 15.42 -1.21 3.67
C LEU A 68 16.93 -1.13 3.37
N LYS A 69 17.49 -2.03 2.56
CA LYS A 69 18.89 -1.94 2.10
C LYS A 69 19.08 -0.90 1.00
N ARG A 70 17.99 -0.46 0.36
CA ARG A 70 18.00 0.50 -0.73
C ARG A 70 17.98 1.93 -0.17
N PRO A 71 19.01 2.76 -0.40
CA PRO A 71 19.06 4.12 0.13
C PRO A 71 17.85 4.98 -0.25
N GLU A 72 17.32 4.82 -1.46
CA GLU A 72 16.14 5.53 -1.95
C GLU A 72 14.86 5.18 -1.18
N ILE A 73 14.82 4.04 -0.50
CA ILE A 73 13.72 3.65 0.39
C ILE A 73 14.05 4.08 1.83
N TRP A 74 15.29 3.83 2.28
CA TRP A 74 15.73 4.09 3.65
C TRP A 74 15.84 5.57 4.03
N ASN A 75 16.02 6.44 3.03
CA ASN A 75 16.17 7.89 3.22
C ASN A 75 14.91 8.67 2.82
N ASP A 76 13.83 7.99 2.49
CA ASP A 76 12.57 8.60 2.08
C ASP A 76 11.49 8.40 3.15
N LEU A 77 11.01 9.51 3.71
CA LEU A 77 10.03 9.50 4.81
C LEU A 77 8.74 8.77 4.42
N GLN A 78 8.25 9.00 3.21
CA GLN A 78 6.97 8.44 2.73
C GLN A 78 7.07 6.92 2.58
N ASN A 79 8.17 6.42 2.03
CA ASN A 79 8.43 4.99 1.90
C ASN A 79 8.46 4.28 3.26
N LEU A 80 9.13 4.87 4.24
CA LEU A 80 9.20 4.30 5.59
C LEU A 80 7.83 4.25 6.29
N LEU A 81 7.02 5.31 6.15
CA LEU A 81 5.65 5.33 6.69
C LEU A 81 4.74 4.29 6.02
N LEU A 82 4.85 4.12 4.70
CA LEU A 82 4.12 3.09 3.97
C LEU A 82 4.46 1.69 4.48
N ILE A 83 5.74 1.42 4.76
CA ILE A 83 6.17 0.14 5.33
C ILE A 83 5.57 -0.07 6.72
N LEU A 84 5.56 0.95 7.59
CA LEU A 84 4.93 0.85 8.92
C LEU A 84 3.43 0.55 8.85
N MET A 85 2.68 1.23 7.98
CA MET A 85 1.25 0.92 7.77
C MET A 85 1.02 -0.53 7.29
N GLN A 86 1.95 -1.09 6.50
CA GLN A 86 1.82 -2.47 6.04
C GLN A 86 1.95 -3.48 7.19
N PHE A 87 2.73 -3.18 8.24
CA PHE A 87 2.80 -4.03 9.44
C PHE A 87 1.44 -4.14 10.15
N GLU A 88 0.65 -3.05 10.21
CA GLU A 88 -0.68 -3.07 10.83
C GLU A 88 -1.64 -4.07 10.16
N GLN A 89 -1.48 -4.32 8.87
CA GLN A 89 -2.29 -5.30 8.12
C GLN A 89 -2.07 -6.73 8.62
N PHE A 90 -0.93 -6.99 9.29
CA PHE A 90 -0.57 -8.27 9.86
C PHE A 90 -0.71 -8.32 11.39
N ALA A 91 -0.83 -7.17 12.08
CA ALA A 91 -0.89 -7.09 13.55
C ALA A 91 -2.02 -7.92 14.19
N ASN A 92 -3.16 -8.03 13.49
CA ASN A 92 -4.33 -8.82 13.93
C ASN A 92 -4.24 -10.31 13.57
N GLN A 93 -3.19 -10.72 12.87
CA GLN A 93 -2.98 -12.11 12.48
C GLN A 93 -2.00 -12.71 13.50
N GLU A 94 -2.40 -13.75 14.23
CA GLU A 94 -1.50 -14.52 15.12
C GLU A 94 -0.46 -15.31 14.31
N VAL A 95 0.39 -14.59 13.59
CA VAL A 95 1.19 -15.11 12.49
C VAL A 95 2.65 -14.80 12.76
N GLY A 96 3.38 -15.79 13.30
CA GLY A 96 4.83 -15.72 13.45
C GLY A 96 5.31 -15.12 14.76
N SER A 97 6.63 -14.90 14.84
CA SER A 97 7.27 -14.33 16.02
C SER A 97 7.25 -12.80 15.95
N ARG A 98 6.44 -12.17 16.81
CA ARG A 98 6.29 -10.70 16.88
C ARG A 98 7.61 -9.96 17.11
N ARG A 99 8.59 -10.61 17.75
CA ARG A 99 9.85 -9.98 18.14
C ARG A 99 10.64 -9.40 16.96
N TYR A 100 10.67 -10.08 15.81
CA TYR A 100 11.43 -9.58 14.65
C TYR A 100 10.75 -8.38 13.98
N GLU A 101 9.43 -8.42 13.87
CA GLU A 101 8.62 -7.28 13.43
C GLU A 101 8.78 -6.08 14.36
N GLU A 102 8.69 -6.27 15.67
CA GLU A 102 8.86 -5.21 16.67
C GLU A 102 10.23 -4.51 16.52
N ILE A 103 11.30 -5.29 16.33
CA ILE A 103 12.65 -4.75 16.12
C ILE A 103 12.71 -3.94 14.81
N LEU A 104 12.14 -4.47 13.72
CA LEU A 104 12.10 -3.77 12.43
C LEU A 104 11.31 -2.46 12.52
N ALA A 105 10.13 -2.50 13.13
CA ALA A 105 9.28 -1.32 13.32
C ALA A 105 10.04 -0.24 14.12
N GLN A 106 10.66 -0.60 15.24
CA GLN A 106 11.45 0.33 16.05
C GLN A 106 12.63 0.95 15.28
N VAL A 107 13.31 0.16 14.44
CA VAL A 107 14.41 0.68 13.61
C VAL A 107 13.89 1.68 12.58
N ILE A 108 12.74 1.39 11.95
CA ILE A 108 12.10 2.30 10.99
C ILE A 108 11.61 3.57 11.68
N GLU A 109 10.96 3.47 12.83
CA GLU A 109 10.49 4.62 13.62
C GLU A 109 11.65 5.55 14.01
N LYS A 110 12.76 4.99 14.50
CA LYS A 110 13.96 5.78 14.82
C LYS A 110 14.50 6.51 13.59
N ARG A 111 14.47 5.87 12.42
CA ARG A 111 14.91 6.50 11.18
C ARG A 111 13.99 7.64 10.77
N ILE A 112 12.67 7.47 10.89
CA ILE A 112 11.69 8.53 10.64
C ILE A 112 11.94 9.73 11.55
N HIS A 113 12.13 9.52 12.85
CA HIS A 113 12.44 10.59 13.79
C HIS A 113 13.72 11.34 13.40
N PHE A 114 14.75 10.62 12.97
CA PHE A 114 15.97 11.23 12.48
C PHE A 114 15.72 12.10 11.24
N LEU A 115 15.03 11.59 10.22
CA LEU A 115 14.75 12.34 8.98
C LEU A 115 13.93 13.61 9.26
N LEU A 116 12.93 13.53 10.15
CA LEU A 116 12.16 14.70 10.57
C LEU A 116 13.03 15.73 11.29
N SER A 117 13.98 15.28 12.12
CA SER A 117 14.91 16.19 12.79
C SER A 117 15.87 16.88 11.81
N GLU A 118 16.38 16.16 10.80
CA GLU A 118 17.21 16.75 9.76
C GLU A 118 16.44 17.80 8.95
N GLN A 119 15.18 17.52 8.62
CA GLN A 119 14.33 18.46 7.91
C GLN A 119 14.12 19.75 8.73
N GLN A 120 13.80 19.64 10.03
CA GLN A 120 13.65 20.80 10.90
C GLN A 120 14.94 21.63 11.02
N VAL A 121 16.10 20.95 11.13
CA VAL A 121 17.39 21.65 11.17
C VAL A 121 17.68 22.37 9.85
N SER A 122 17.37 21.77 8.71
CA SER A 122 17.48 22.43 7.40
C SER A 122 16.59 23.66 7.31
N GLU A 123 15.31 23.54 7.68
CA GLU A 123 14.35 24.65 7.68
C GLU A 123 14.81 25.81 8.58
N LEU A 124 15.32 25.51 9.78
CA LEU A 124 15.87 26.52 10.69
C LEU A 124 17.13 27.19 10.12
N THR A 125 17.99 26.43 9.45
CA THR A 125 19.21 26.97 8.84
C THR A 125 18.88 27.94 7.71
N ASP A 126 17.87 27.61 6.88
CA ASP A 126 17.40 28.48 5.80
C ASP A 126 16.81 29.81 6.33
N ILE A 127 16.11 29.77 7.47
CA ILE A 127 15.60 30.98 8.14
C ILE A 127 16.73 31.86 8.69
N LEU A 128 17.76 31.25 9.27
CA LEU A 128 18.85 31.95 9.94
C LEU A 128 19.94 32.45 8.97
N SER A 129 20.01 31.89 7.76
CA SER A 129 20.90 32.34 6.67
C SER A 129 20.09 32.64 5.42
N PRO A 130 19.29 33.72 5.42
CA PRO A 130 18.57 34.13 4.22
C PRO A 130 19.58 34.38 3.10
N LYS A 131 19.30 33.85 1.90
CA LYS A 131 20.14 34.07 0.73
C LYS A 131 20.24 35.58 0.48
N ILE A 132 21.44 36.13 0.61
CA ILE A 132 21.74 37.51 0.21
C ILE A 132 21.46 37.59 -1.30
N GLY A 133 20.31 38.14 -1.69
CA GLY A 133 19.91 38.23 -3.09
C GLY A 133 18.48 38.72 -3.37
N ASP A 134 17.55 38.60 -2.42
CA ASP A 134 16.15 39.03 -2.64
C ASP A 134 15.89 40.42 -2.01
N SER A 135 16.58 41.45 -2.50
CA SER A 135 16.29 42.88 -2.21
C SER A 135 16.23 43.71 -3.48
#